data_AF-C0GEK9-F1
#
_entry.id   AF-C0GEK9-F1
#
_cell.length_a   1.000
_cell.length_b   1.000
_cell.length_c   1.000
_cell.angle_alpha   90.00
_cell.angle_beta   90.00
_cell.angle_gamma   90.00
#
_symmetry.space_group_name_H-M   'P 1'
#
loop_
_entity.id
_entity.type
_entity.pdbx_description
1 polymer ?
#
loop_
_entity_poly.entity_id
_entity_poly.type
_entity_poly.pdbx_seq_one_letter_code
_entity_poly.pdbx_strand_id
1 'polypeptide(L)'
;MGKKLFVVEARRLLPLLFLLVLLVSLSVYDSFRASPTINPEEVAARNEVSFTTADKGERKEQPTFRLAADEEAWANVAEEWSIQLPQYPFQPQHEMALFALHAEVKNVKANPRGEGEMEVEVQVNPKRDFFQVVTVPAADVVLDAGETTWTFVDKKGNILEQFTAGDAAETAAEEAPQK
;
A
#
# COMPACT_ATOMS: atom_id res chain seq x y z
N MET A 1 57.62 67.98 -39.25
CA MET A 1 56.35 67.57 -39.92
C MET A 1 55.62 66.61 -38.98
N GLY A 2 54.77 67.07 -38.07
CA GLY A 2 54.25 66.18 -37.00
C GLY A 2 53.03 66.66 -36.20
N LYS A 3 52.64 67.93 -36.28
CA LYS A 3 51.48 68.46 -35.54
C LYS A 3 50.13 68.22 -36.23
N LYS A 4 50.09 67.95 -37.53
CA LYS A 4 48.83 67.82 -38.30
C LYS A 4 48.24 66.40 -38.28
N LEU A 5 49.06 65.35 -38.07
CA LEU A 5 48.58 63.95 -37.97
C LEU A 5 47.86 63.67 -36.65
N PHE A 6 48.39 64.16 -35.52
CA PHE A 6 47.77 64.00 -34.19
C PHE A 6 46.35 64.60 -34.09
N VAL A 7 46.11 65.74 -34.74
CA VAL A 7 44.79 66.42 -34.70
C VAL A 7 43.73 65.62 -35.48
N VAL A 8 44.13 64.90 -36.54
CA VAL A 8 43.21 64.10 -37.36
C VAL A 8 42.85 62.78 -36.66
N GLU A 9 43.80 62.14 -35.97
CA GLU A 9 43.52 60.93 -35.18
C GLU A 9 42.71 61.21 -33.92
N ALA A 10 43.00 62.30 -33.18
CA ALA A 10 42.24 62.68 -32.00
C ALA A 10 40.74 62.95 -32.30
N ARG A 11 40.44 63.51 -33.49
CA ARG A 11 39.06 63.73 -33.94
C ARG A 11 38.32 62.43 -34.27
N ARG A 12 39.04 61.37 -34.66
CA ARG A 12 38.48 60.03 -34.90
C ARG A 12 38.32 59.20 -33.63
N LEU A 13 39.05 59.52 -32.56
CA LEU A 13 38.95 58.88 -31.25
C LEU A 13 37.76 59.38 -30.42
N LEU A 14 37.32 60.62 -30.63
CA LEU A 14 36.18 61.21 -29.92
C LEU A 14 34.88 60.35 -29.99
N PRO A 15 34.43 59.87 -31.15
CA PRO A 15 33.23 59.02 -31.22
C PRO A 15 33.43 57.65 -30.54
N LEU A 16 34.64 57.08 -30.58
CA LEU A 16 34.96 55.82 -29.91
C LEU A 16 34.93 55.96 -28.37
N LEU A 17 35.48 57.06 -27.86
CA LEU A 17 35.44 57.37 -26.43
C LEU A 17 34.00 57.62 -25.97
N PHE A 18 33.20 58.33 -26.76
CA PHE A 18 31.79 58.53 -26.46
C PHE A 18 31.03 57.19 -26.39
N LEU A 19 31.28 56.29 -27.34
CA LEU A 19 30.66 54.97 -27.39
C LEU A 19 31.10 54.10 -26.20
N LEU A 20 32.37 54.18 -25.81
CA LEU A 20 32.90 53.48 -24.63
C LEU A 20 32.25 53.99 -23.33
N VAL A 21 32.10 55.30 -23.18
CA VAL A 21 31.40 55.88 -22.02
C VAL A 21 29.94 55.41 -21.98
N LEU A 22 29.26 55.39 -23.12
CA LEU A 22 27.87 54.92 -23.23
C LEU A 22 27.74 53.44 -22.83
N LEU A 23 28.69 52.61 -23.26
CA LEU A 23 28.73 51.18 -22.92
C LEU A 23 28.95 50.95 -21.42
N VAL A 24 29.90 51.69 -20.82
CA VAL A 24 30.19 51.60 -19.38
C VAL A 24 29.00 52.08 -18.56
N SER A 25 28.37 53.20 -18.94
CA SER A 25 27.17 53.68 -18.26
C SER A 25 26.01 52.69 -18.33
N LEU A 26 25.81 52.02 -19.48
CA LEU A 26 24.77 51.01 -19.64
C LEU A 26 25.05 49.78 -18.78
N SER A 27 26.31 49.31 -18.74
CA SER A 27 26.73 48.17 -17.91
C SER A 27 26.53 48.44 -16.41
N VAL A 28 26.88 49.64 -15.95
CA VAL A 28 26.65 50.04 -14.55
C VAL A 28 25.16 50.14 -14.25
N TYR A 29 24.37 50.73 -15.16
CA TYR A 29 22.92 50.83 -15.01
C TYR A 29 22.24 49.46 -14.91
N ASP A 30 22.68 48.50 -15.73
CA ASP A 30 22.16 47.13 -15.72
C ASP A 30 22.54 46.39 -14.42
N SER A 31 23.78 46.57 -13.95
CA SER A 31 24.24 46.02 -12.68
C SER A 31 23.45 46.53 -11.47
N PHE A 32 23.00 47.79 -11.48
CA PHE A 32 22.16 48.33 -10.39
C PHE A 32 20.70 47.87 -10.45
N ARG A 33 20.22 47.42 -11.62
CA ARG A 33 18.84 46.92 -11.79
C ARG A 33 18.69 45.42 -11.69
N ALA A 34 19.79 44.68 -11.75
CA ALA A 34 19.83 43.28 -11.34
C ALA A 34 19.55 43.17 -9.83
N SER A 35 18.28 43.23 -9.46
CA SER A 35 17.85 42.80 -8.13
C SER A 35 18.30 41.35 -7.94
N PRO A 36 18.80 40.98 -6.75
CA PRO A 36 19.17 39.59 -6.49
C PRO A 36 17.92 38.75 -6.71
N THR A 37 17.95 37.94 -7.77
CA THR A 37 16.92 36.95 -8.01
C THR A 37 17.11 35.89 -6.94
N ILE A 38 16.40 36.04 -5.82
CA ILE A 38 16.33 35.02 -4.79
C ILE A 38 15.65 33.82 -5.46
N ASN A 39 16.39 32.73 -5.58
CA ASN A 39 15.88 31.50 -6.17
C ASN A 39 14.67 31.02 -5.32
N PRO A 40 13.46 30.85 -5.89
CA PRO A 40 12.28 30.47 -5.11
C PRO A 40 12.40 29.13 -4.38
N GLU A 41 13.35 28.28 -4.75
CA GLU A 41 13.65 27.02 -4.04
C GLU A 41 14.15 27.23 -2.59
N GLU A 42 14.83 28.35 -2.27
CA GLU A 42 15.35 28.60 -0.91
C GLU A 42 14.26 28.99 0.10
N VAL A 43 13.09 29.42 -0.37
CA VAL A 43 11.97 29.82 0.51
C VAL A 43 11.14 28.61 0.96
N ALA A 44 11.22 27.49 0.24
CA ALA A 44 10.47 26.26 0.54
C ALA A 44 11.00 25.49 1.76
N ALA A 45 12.27 25.67 2.15
CA ALA A 45 12.92 24.87 3.20
C ALA A 45 12.75 25.42 4.64
N ARG A 46 11.91 26.45 4.86
CA ARG A 46 11.74 27.04 6.22
C ARG A 46 10.95 26.16 7.19
N ASN A 47 10.28 25.12 6.69
CA ASN A 47 9.46 24.20 7.48
C ASN A 47 9.89 22.73 7.32
N GLU A 48 11.14 22.46 6.93
CA GLU A 48 11.65 21.09 6.83
C GLU A 48 12.08 20.56 8.20
N VAL A 49 11.48 19.44 8.61
CA VAL A 49 11.84 18.73 9.83
C VAL A 49 12.87 17.67 9.49
N SER A 50 14.06 17.76 10.10
CA SER A 50 15.07 16.72 10.00
C SER A 50 14.63 15.47 10.75
N PHE A 51 14.58 14.32 10.08
CA PHE A 51 14.32 13.03 10.71
C PHE A 51 15.47 12.06 10.45
N THR A 52 15.67 11.13 11.39
CA THR A 52 16.59 9.99 11.22
C THR A 52 15.76 8.73 11.36
N THR A 53 15.82 7.84 10.37
CA THR A 53 15.14 6.55 10.42
C THR A 53 15.92 5.66 11.39
N ALA A 54 15.31 5.33 12.53
CA ALA A 54 15.94 4.50 13.56
C ALA A 54 16.09 3.03 13.13
N ASP A 55 15.13 2.53 12.36
CA ASP A 55 15.12 1.15 11.84
C ASP A 55 14.16 1.04 10.64
N LYS A 56 14.34 0.01 9.81
CA LYS A 56 13.45 -0.35 8.70
C LYS A 56 13.40 -1.87 8.54
N GLY A 57 12.20 -2.42 8.59
CA GLY A 57 11.96 -3.85 8.38
C GLY A 57 10.62 -4.14 7.73
N GLU A 58 10.36 -5.42 7.45
CA GLU A 58 9.06 -5.91 6.99
C GLU A 58 8.44 -6.80 8.07
N ARG A 59 7.20 -6.49 8.48
CA ARG A 59 6.44 -7.39 9.36
C ARG A 59 5.84 -8.50 8.51
N LYS A 60 6.17 -9.75 8.84
CA LYS A 60 5.42 -10.91 8.37
C LYS A 60 4.19 -11.03 9.26
N GLU A 61 3.08 -10.45 8.81
CA GLU A 61 1.79 -10.69 9.45
C GLU A 61 1.42 -12.14 9.22
N GLN A 62 0.97 -12.81 10.28
CA GLN A 62 0.51 -14.18 10.17
C GLN A 62 -0.85 -14.16 9.46
N PRO A 63 -1.09 -15.08 8.51
CA PRO A 63 -2.42 -15.25 7.94
C PRO A 63 -3.47 -15.49 9.03
N THR A 64 -4.67 -14.96 8.82
CA THR A 64 -5.81 -15.17 9.72
C THR A 64 -7.01 -15.61 8.88
N PHE A 65 -7.72 -16.64 9.35
CA PHE A 65 -8.84 -17.20 8.62
C PHE A 65 -10.13 -17.16 9.45
N ARG A 66 -11.26 -16.91 8.77
CA ARG A 66 -12.61 -16.98 9.34
C ARG A 66 -13.55 -17.65 8.35
N LEU A 67 -14.49 -18.41 8.89
CA LEU A 67 -15.56 -19.04 8.11
C LEU A 67 -16.88 -18.39 8.48
N ALA A 68 -17.72 -18.12 7.50
CA ALA A 68 -19.07 -17.64 7.69
C ALA A 68 -20.06 -18.60 7.02
N ALA A 69 -20.88 -19.24 7.85
CA ALA A 69 -21.94 -20.15 7.43
C ALA A 69 -23.30 -19.46 7.31
N ASP A 70 -23.45 -18.27 7.88
CA ASP A 70 -24.69 -17.49 7.88
C ASP A 70 -24.44 -16.01 7.56
N GLU A 71 -25.52 -15.26 7.33
CA GLU A 71 -25.47 -13.83 7.02
C GLU A 71 -24.90 -12.99 8.16
N GLU A 72 -25.09 -13.42 9.42
CA GLU A 72 -24.61 -12.71 10.60
C GLU A 72 -23.08 -12.82 10.69
N ALA A 73 -22.52 -14.02 10.59
CA ALA A 73 -21.09 -14.26 10.53
C ALA A 73 -20.44 -13.55 9.33
N TRP A 74 -21.11 -13.53 8.17
CA TRP A 74 -20.64 -12.81 6.99
C TRP A 74 -20.50 -11.31 7.24
N ALA A 75 -21.49 -10.69 7.89
CA ALA A 75 -21.46 -9.27 8.24
C ALA A 75 -20.46 -8.99 9.39
N ASN A 76 -20.44 -9.84 10.42
CA ASN A 76 -19.61 -9.68 11.61
C ASN A 76 -18.11 -9.72 11.26
N VAL A 77 -17.67 -10.68 10.43
CA VAL A 77 -16.26 -10.76 10.01
C VAL A 77 -15.85 -9.53 9.20
N ALA A 78 -16.76 -9.00 8.38
CA ALA A 78 -16.49 -7.79 7.62
C ALA A 78 -16.36 -6.54 8.50
N GLU A 79 -17.20 -6.43 9.53
CA GLU A 79 -17.10 -5.36 10.53
C GLU A 79 -15.84 -5.48 11.39
N GLU A 80 -15.57 -6.68 11.92
CA GLU A 80 -14.38 -7.00 12.72
C GLU A 80 -13.09 -6.61 11.99
N TRP A 81 -12.99 -6.95 10.71
CA TRP A 81 -11.82 -6.65 9.89
C TRP A 81 -11.89 -5.29 9.20
N SER A 82 -12.98 -4.53 9.41
CA SER A 82 -13.22 -3.24 8.78
C SER A 82 -13.04 -3.26 7.25
N ILE A 83 -13.45 -4.35 6.61
CA ILE A 83 -13.36 -4.54 5.16
C ILE A 83 -14.67 -4.23 4.46
N GLN A 84 -14.59 -3.69 3.25
CA GLN A 84 -15.75 -3.47 2.40
C GLN A 84 -16.05 -4.75 1.60
N LEU A 85 -17.19 -5.35 1.87
CA LEU A 85 -17.68 -6.49 1.12
C LEU A 85 -18.14 -6.09 -0.30
N PRO A 86 -17.99 -6.98 -1.29
CA PRO A 86 -18.58 -6.74 -2.60
C PRO A 86 -20.11 -6.70 -2.52
N GLN A 87 -20.76 -6.05 -3.50
CA GLN A 87 -22.21 -6.19 -3.71
C GLN A 87 -22.50 -7.59 -4.29
N TYR A 88 -22.33 -8.61 -3.46
CA TYR A 88 -22.54 -10.01 -3.79
C TYR A 88 -23.71 -10.55 -2.95
N PRO A 89 -24.73 -11.17 -3.57
CA PRO A 89 -25.87 -11.73 -2.85
C PRO A 89 -25.48 -13.09 -2.24
N PHE A 90 -24.75 -13.08 -1.13
CA PHE A 90 -24.35 -14.28 -0.41
C PHE A 90 -25.57 -15.13 -0.02
N GLN A 91 -25.52 -16.44 -0.30
CA GLN A 91 -26.62 -17.37 -0.04
C GLN A 91 -26.20 -18.42 1.00
N PRO A 92 -26.40 -18.18 2.30
CA PRO A 92 -25.92 -19.07 3.36
C PRO A 92 -26.53 -20.49 3.31
N GLN A 93 -27.66 -20.65 2.61
CA GLN A 93 -28.30 -21.96 2.42
C GLN A 93 -27.56 -22.86 1.40
N HIS A 94 -26.74 -22.27 0.53
CA HIS A 94 -26.06 -22.99 -0.56
C HIS A 94 -24.56 -22.77 -0.56
N GLU A 95 -24.08 -21.75 0.12
CA GLU A 95 -22.69 -21.29 0.08
C GLU A 95 -22.16 -21.12 1.49
N MET A 96 -20.88 -21.42 1.66
CA MET A 96 -20.09 -21.04 2.80
C MET A 96 -19.02 -20.05 2.35
N ALA A 97 -18.78 -19.03 3.16
CA ALA A 97 -17.77 -18.03 2.89
C ALA A 97 -16.51 -18.28 3.71
N LEU A 98 -15.37 -18.22 3.04
CA LEU A 98 -14.04 -18.22 3.62
C LEU A 98 -13.43 -16.83 3.48
N PHE A 99 -13.10 -16.25 4.62
CA PHE A 99 -12.38 -15.00 4.75
C PHE A 99 -10.91 -15.27 5.07
N ALA A 100 -10.00 -14.76 4.24
CA ALA A 100 -8.56 -14.87 4.44
C ALA A 100 -7.96 -13.47 4.54
N LEU A 101 -7.31 -13.17 5.66
CA LEU A 101 -6.52 -11.96 5.88
C LEU A 101 -5.03 -12.31 5.84
N HIS A 102 -4.23 -11.41 5.27
CA HIS A 102 -2.80 -11.56 5.03
C HIS A 102 -2.43 -12.83 4.23
N ALA A 103 -3.38 -13.35 3.45
CA ALA A 103 -3.21 -14.54 2.64
C ALA A 103 -4.13 -14.54 1.42
N GLU A 104 -3.65 -15.19 0.37
CA GLU A 104 -4.40 -15.46 -0.84
C GLU A 104 -4.72 -16.95 -0.92
N VAL A 105 -5.99 -17.29 -1.07
CA VAL A 105 -6.47 -18.65 -1.27
C VAL A 105 -6.15 -19.07 -2.70
N LYS A 106 -5.43 -20.18 -2.85
CA LYS A 106 -5.02 -20.74 -4.13
C LYS A 106 -5.84 -21.94 -4.54
N ASN A 107 -6.27 -22.74 -3.58
CA ASN A 107 -7.06 -23.94 -3.83
C ASN A 107 -7.85 -24.33 -2.60
N VAL A 108 -8.99 -24.99 -2.81
CA VAL A 108 -9.81 -25.60 -1.76
C VAL A 108 -10.12 -27.03 -2.22
N LYS A 109 -9.87 -28.01 -1.36
CA LYS A 109 -10.14 -29.43 -1.63
C LYS A 109 -10.89 -30.04 -0.47
N ALA A 110 -12.09 -30.55 -0.74
CA ALA A 110 -12.81 -31.38 0.21
C ALA A 110 -12.46 -32.85 -0.01
N ASN A 111 -12.00 -33.51 1.04
CA ASN A 111 -11.65 -34.92 1.07
C ASN A 111 -12.48 -35.63 2.15
N PRO A 112 -13.38 -36.55 1.79
CA PRO A 112 -14.07 -37.37 2.78
C PRO A 112 -13.06 -38.33 3.45
N ARG A 113 -13.00 -38.32 4.78
CA ARG A 113 -11.99 -39.07 5.56
C ARG A 113 -12.53 -40.39 6.15
N GLY A 114 -13.86 -40.52 6.25
CA GLY A 114 -14.56 -41.70 6.77
C GLY A 114 -16.09 -41.54 6.75
N GLU A 115 -16.82 -42.43 7.43
CA GLU A 115 -18.27 -42.27 7.65
C GLU A 115 -18.52 -41.05 8.56
N GLY A 116 -19.00 -39.95 7.99
CA GLY A 116 -19.36 -38.75 8.76
C GLY A 116 -18.20 -37.80 9.09
N GLU A 117 -17.04 -37.94 8.43
CA GLU A 117 -15.92 -36.99 8.59
C GLU A 117 -15.49 -36.42 7.24
N MET A 118 -15.38 -35.10 7.17
CA MET A 118 -14.90 -34.37 5.99
C MET A 118 -13.71 -33.49 6.37
N GLU A 119 -12.65 -33.56 5.57
CA GLU A 119 -11.51 -32.67 5.70
C GLU A 119 -11.46 -31.71 4.51
N VAL A 120 -11.51 -30.41 4.78
CA VAL A 120 -11.39 -29.35 3.80
C VAL A 120 -10.01 -28.75 3.89
N GLU A 121 -9.14 -29.09 2.94
CA GLU A 121 -7.80 -28.53 2.84
C GLU A 121 -7.84 -27.25 2.00
N VAL A 122 -7.42 -26.14 2.60
CA VAL A 122 -7.31 -24.82 1.95
C VAL A 122 -5.85 -24.49 1.76
N GLN A 123 -5.40 -24.48 0.50
CA GLN A 123 -4.05 -24.05 0.17
C GLN A 123 -3.99 -22.53 0.06
N VAL A 124 -3.09 -21.93 0.83
CA VAL A 124 -2.94 -20.47 0.92
C VAL A 124 -1.51 -20.03 0.64
N ASN A 125 -1.39 -18.78 0.18
CA ASN A 125 -0.13 -18.09 -0.02
C ASN A 125 -0.12 -16.81 0.81
N PRO A 126 0.71 -16.72 1.87
CA PRO A 126 0.81 -15.51 2.69
C PRO A 126 1.15 -14.29 1.85
N LYS A 127 0.43 -13.18 2.08
CA LYS A 127 0.57 -11.93 1.34
C LYS A 127 0.30 -10.76 2.27
N ARG A 128 1.27 -9.86 2.41
CA ARG A 128 1.16 -8.69 3.30
C ARG A 128 0.03 -7.77 2.87
N ASP A 129 -0.72 -7.25 3.84
CA ASP A 129 -1.79 -6.26 3.62
C ASP A 129 -2.74 -6.64 2.47
N PHE A 130 -3.31 -7.84 2.58
CA PHE A 130 -4.19 -8.40 1.55
C PHE A 130 -5.31 -9.16 2.23
N PHE A 131 -6.52 -9.05 1.68
CA PHE A 131 -7.64 -9.87 2.08
C PHE A 131 -8.26 -10.53 0.84
N GLN A 132 -8.87 -11.68 1.03
CA GLN A 132 -9.64 -12.36 0.02
C GLN A 132 -10.85 -13.03 0.67
N VAL A 133 -12.00 -12.86 0.04
CA VAL A 133 -13.23 -13.57 0.40
C VAL A 133 -13.54 -14.53 -0.73
N VAL A 134 -13.73 -15.81 -0.40
CA VAL A 134 -14.06 -16.87 -1.34
C VAL A 134 -15.35 -17.54 -0.88
N THR A 135 -16.28 -17.77 -1.79
CA THR A 135 -17.46 -18.61 -1.53
C THR A 135 -17.24 -20.01 -2.09
N VAL A 136 -17.66 -21.01 -1.35
CA VAL A 136 -17.64 -22.41 -1.77
C VAL A 136 -19.03 -23.02 -1.60
N PRO A 137 -19.43 -23.99 -2.45
CA PRO A 137 -20.72 -24.65 -2.30
C PRO A 137 -20.78 -25.40 -0.96
N ALA A 138 -21.77 -25.09 -0.12
CA ALA A 138 -21.93 -25.73 1.18
C ALA A 138 -22.10 -27.26 1.05
N ALA A 139 -22.75 -27.73 -0.02
CA ALA A 139 -22.92 -29.15 -0.32
C ALA A 139 -21.60 -29.92 -0.52
N ASP A 140 -20.52 -29.23 -0.88
CA ASP A 140 -19.21 -29.84 -1.11
C ASP A 140 -18.32 -29.84 0.14
N VAL A 141 -18.63 -28.99 1.13
CA VAL A 141 -17.76 -28.70 2.29
C VAL A 141 -18.44 -28.88 3.64
N VAL A 142 -19.74 -29.16 3.68
CA VAL A 142 -20.51 -29.39 4.91
C VAL A 142 -21.18 -30.75 4.81
N LEU A 143 -21.04 -31.55 5.87
CA LEU A 143 -21.78 -32.79 6.02
C LEU A 143 -23.11 -32.53 6.75
N ASP A 144 -24.21 -33.13 6.25
CA ASP A 144 -25.53 -33.08 6.90
C ASP A 144 -25.51 -33.74 8.29
N ALA A 145 -24.63 -34.73 8.48
CA ALA A 145 -24.39 -35.41 9.74
C ALA A 145 -22.91 -35.81 9.81
N GLY A 146 -22.14 -35.12 10.64
CA GLY A 146 -20.70 -35.35 10.75
C GLY A 146 -19.91 -34.14 11.22
N GLU A 147 -18.59 -34.30 11.32
CA GLU A 147 -17.66 -33.22 11.62
C GLU A 147 -16.91 -32.81 10.34
N THR A 148 -16.77 -31.50 10.15
CA THR A 148 -15.96 -30.95 9.05
C THR A 148 -14.74 -30.25 9.63
N THR A 149 -13.55 -30.76 9.31
CA THR A 149 -12.29 -30.15 9.72
C THR A 149 -11.71 -29.34 8.57
N TRP A 150 -11.48 -28.06 8.79
CA TRP A 150 -10.83 -27.15 7.87
C TRP A 150 -9.35 -27.04 8.22
N THR A 151 -8.47 -27.36 7.27
CA THR A 151 -7.01 -27.30 7.45
C THR A 151 -6.41 -26.32 6.46
N PHE A 152 -5.77 -25.25 6.94
CA PHE A 152 -5.12 -24.24 6.11
C PHE A 152 -3.64 -24.58 5.96
N VAL A 153 -3.18 -24.74 4.73
CA VAL A 153 -1.81 -25.18 4.44
C VAL A 153 -1.07 -24.21 3.53
N ASP A 154 0.23 -24.04 3.78
CA ASP A 154 1.10 -23.26 2.89
C ASP A 154 1.44 -24.04 1.61
N LYS A 155 2.20 -23.41 0.70
CA LYS A 155 2.68 -24.06 -0.53
C LYS A 155 3.55 -25.30 -0.31
N LYS A 156 4.13 -25.47 0.88
CA LYS A 156 4.98 -26.60 1.25
C LYS A 156 4.18 -27.69 1.99
N GLY A 157 2.88 -27.48 2.24
CA GLY A 157 2.03 -28.38 2.99
C GLY A 157 2.17 -28.24 4.52
N ASN A 158 2.76 -27.15 5.02
CA ASN A 158 2.78 -26.88 6.45
C ASN A 158 1.41 -26.37 6.88
N ILE A 159 0.85 -26.94 7.94
CA ILE A 159 -0.39 -26.47 8.55
C ILE A 159 -0.13 -25.11 9.20
N LEU A 160 -0.93 -24.12 8.83
CA LEU A 160 -0.93 -22.78 9.39
C LEU A 160 -2.00 -22.65 10.47
N GLU A 161 -3.20 -23.16 10.19
CA GLU A 161 -4.35 -23.09 11.09
C GLU A 161 -5.28 -24.27 10.79
N GLN A 162 -6.06 -24.70 11.79
CA GLN A 162 -7.03 -25.78 11.65
C GLN A 162 -8.25 -25.48 12.51
N PHE A 163 -9.45 -25.62 11.94
CA PHE A 163 -10.72 -25.49 12.66
C PHE A 163 -11.56 -26.75 12.50
N THR A 164 -12.35 -27.09 13.51
CA THR A 164 -13.43 -28.07 13.34
C THR A 164 -14.75 -27.31 13.36
N ALA A 165 -15.55 -27.45 12.30
CA ALA A 165 -16.92 -26.95 12.24
C ALA A 165 -17.78 -27.77 13.21
N GLY A 166 -17.68 -27.34 14.47
CA GLY A 166 -18.20 -27.91 15.72
C GLY A 166 -17.80 -26.99 16.88
N ASP A 167 -16.61 -26.35 16.78
CA ASP A 167 -16.05 -25.34 17.69
C ASP A 167 -16.19 -23.89 17.19
N ALA A 168 -16.87 -23.66 16.06
CA ALA A 168 -17.05 -22.32 15.48
C ALA A 168 -17.86 -21.35 16.38
N ALA A 169 -18.37 -21.83 17.51
CA ALA A 169 -18.98 -20.99 18.56
C ALA A 169 -17.98 -20.46 19.60
N GLU A 170 -16.76 -21.00 19.73
CA GLU A 170 -15.84 -20.64 20.83
C GLU A 170 -14.66 -19.75 20.44
N THR A 171 -14.26 -19.68 19.17
CA THR A 171 -13.15 -18.79 18.76
C THR A 171 -13.54 -17.30 18.75
N ALA A 172 -14.83 -16.97 18.88
CA ALA A 172 -15.31 -15.61 19.11
C ALA A 172 -15.31 -15.19 20.59
N ALA A 173 -15.06 -16.12 21.52
CA ALA A 173 -15.22 -15.89 22.97
C ALA A 173 -13.90 -15.72 23.74
N GLU A 174 -12.73 -16.08 23.18
CA GLU A 174 -11.46 -16.09 23.92
C GLU A 174 -10.57 -14.83 23.74
N GLU A 175 -11.05 -13.78 23.07
CA GLU A 175 -10.39 -12.46 23.06
C GLU A 175 -11.27 -11.33 23.64
N ALA A 176 -12.08 -11.63 24.65
CA ALA A 176 -12.59 -10.58 25.53
C ALA A 176 -11.49 -10.18 26.54
N PRO A 177 -10.95 -8.95 26.53
CA PRO A 177 -9.94 -8.54 27.50
C PRO A 177 -10.57 -8.47 28.89
N GLN A 178 -10.06 -9.28 29.82
CA GLN A 178 -10.37 -9.12 31.24
C GLN A 178 -9.92 -7.73 31.68
N LYS A 179 -10.89 -6.97 32.20
CA LYS A 179 -10.72 -5.62 32.74
C LYS A 179 -10.38 -5.66 34.23
#